data_AF-A0A2V4AM56-F1
#
_entry.id   AF-A0A2V4AM56-F1
#
_cell.length_a   1.000
_cell.length_b   1.000
_cell.length_c   1.000
_cell.angle_alpha   90.00
_cell.angle_beta   90.00
_cell.angle_gamma   90.00
#
_symmetry.space_group_name_H-M   'P 1'
#
loop_
_entity.id
_entity.type
_entity.pdbx_description
1 polymer ?
#
loop_
_entity_poly.entity_id
_entity_poly.type
_entity_poly.pdbx_seq_one_letter_code
_entity_poly.pdbx_strand_id
1 'polypeptide(L)'
;MLDPPRLVWIRLRELLRIGPHDLTPGDERHGLRIETEVPGIVREEIPRADAGLLVLVTYPLWTGDGEHQIVVTHWLPAHLVRPRGRTRRDRLGEDRRRKYG
;
A
#
# COMPACT_ATOMS: atom_id res chain seq x y z
N MET A 1 -16.92 11.67 -12.33
CA MET A 1 -16.35 10.39 -12.81
C MET A 1 -15.58 9.82 -11.64
N LEU A 2 -15.97 8.66 -11.10
CA LEU A 2 -15.21 8.03 -10.00
C LEU A 2 -13.98 7.37 -10.63
N ASP A 3 -12.77 7.83 -10.34
CA ASP A 3 -11.59 7.12 -10.79
C ASP A 3 -11.60 5.70 -10.20
N PRO A 4 -11.27 4.66 -10.98
CA PRO A 4 -11.25 3.30 -10.48
C PRO A 4 -10.24 3.19 -9.33
N PRO A 5 -10.56 2.42 -8.26
CA PRO A 5 -9.65 2.25 -7.14
C PRO A 5 -8.31 1.72 -7.62
N ARG A 6 -7.24 2.47 -7.38
CA ARG A 6 -5.88 2.10 -7.79
C ARG A 6 -5.24 1.23 -6.72
N LEU A 7 -4.97 -0.03 -7.08
CA LEU A 7 -4.26 -0.98 -6.22
C LEU A 7 -2.76 -0.67 -6.21
N VAL A 8 -2.18 -0.68 -5.02
CA VAL A 8 -0.77 -0.35 -4.80
C VAL A 8 -0.10 -1.31 -3.84
N TRP A 9 1.22 -1.40 -3.93
CA TRP A 9 2.10 -1.90 -2.90
C TRP A 9 2.63 -0.72 -2.09
N ILE A 10 2.57 -0.84 -0.77
CA ILE A 10 3.06 0.18 0.17
C ILE A 10 4.28 -0.38 0.87
N ARG A 11 5.40 0.33 0.81
CA ARG A 11 6.65 -0.06 1.50
C ARG A 11 6.56 0.19 3.00
N LEU A 12 5.84 -0.67 3.70
CA LEU A 12 5.47 -0.47 5.11
C LEU A 12 6.68 -0.42 6.03
N ARG A 13 7.69 -1.25 5.77
CA ARG A 13 8.95 -1.24 6.54
C ARG A 13 9.72 0.07 6.43
N GLU A 14 9.69 0.73 5.27
CA GLU A 14 10.31 2.06 5.10
C GLU A 14 9.48 3.15 5.79
N LEU A 15 8.15 2.99 5.84
CA LEU A 15 7.23 3.91 6.51
C LEU A 15 7.33 3.89 8.04
N LEU A 16 7.35 2.69 8.63
CA LEU A 16 7.25 2.48 10.07
C LEU A 16 8.60 2.26 10.75
N ARG A 17 9.71 2.57 10.08
CA ARG A 17 11.04 2.42 10.67
C ARG A 17 11.22 3.40 11.84
N ILE A 18 11.32 2.89 13.07
CA ILE A 18 11.51 3.73 14.28
C ILE A 18 13.00 4.05 14.51
N GLY A 19 13.94 3.39 13.82
CA GLY A 19 15.37 3.74 13.88
C GLY A 19 16.31 3.04 12.89
N PRO A 20 17.61 3.42 12.86
CA PRO A 20 18.61 2.88 11.92
C PRO A 20 18.95 1.40 12.19
N HIS A 21 18.84 0.94 13.44
CA HIS A 21 19.14 -0.43 13.91
C HIS A 21 17.91 -1.12 14.49
N ASP A 22 16.73 -0.70 14.07
CA ASP A 22 15.51 -1.04 14.77
C ASP A 22 15.16 -2.53 14.56
N LEU A 23 15.56 -3.33 15.56
CA LEU A 23 15.06 -4.66 15.86
C LEU A 23 13.73 -4.51 16.61
N THR A 24 12.86 -3.61 16.16
CA THR A 24 11.56 -3.42 16.80
C THR A 24 10.91 -4.79 16.92
N PRO A 25 10.16 -5.08 17.99
CA PRO A 25 9.40 -6.30 18.15
C PRO A 25 8.23 -6.41 17.13
N GLY A 26 8.45 -5.98 15.89
CA GLY A 26 7.52 -5.94 14.78
C GLY A 26 7.19 -7.30 14.18
N ASP A 27 7.50 -8.37 14.92
CA ASP A 27 7.05 -9.75 14.70
C ASP A 27 6.81 -10.47 16.05
N GLU A 28 6.88 -9.75 17.19
CA GLU A 28 6.48 -10.32 18.48
C GLU A 28 4.98 -10.56 18.50
N ARG A 29 4.54 -11.51 19.32
CA ARG A 29 3.16 -12.00 19.34
C ARG A 29 2.12 -10.88 19.44
N HIS A 30 2.41 -9.81 20.18
CA HIS A 30 1.52 -8.66 20.37
C HIS A 30 2.02 -7.36 19.71
N GLY A 31 3.11 -7.43 18.93
CA GLY A 31 3.62 -6.31 18.13
C GLY A 31 2.89 -6.17 16.79
N LEU A 32 3.20 -5.11 16.04
CA LEU A 32 2.72 -4.94 14.67
C LEU A 32 3.58 -5.74 13.70
N ARG A 33 2.98 -6.56 12.83
CA ARG A 33 3.68 -7.24 11.74
C ARG A 33 4.15 -6.23 10.70
N ILE A 34 5.46 -6.03 10.60
CA ILE A 34 6.06 -5.06 9.66
C ILE A 34 6.61 -5.77 8.42
N GLU A 35 5.71 -6.06 7.47
CA GLU A 35 6.07 -6.58 6.16
C GLU A 35 6.87 -5.56 5.34
N THR A 36 7.70 -6.05 4.42
CA THR A 36 8.43 -5.19 3.49
C THR A 36 7.47 -4.37 2.61
N GLU A 37 6.45 -5.03 2.06
CA GLU A 37 5.41 -4.40 1.24
C GLU A 37 4.03 -4.94 1.62
N VAL A 38 3.02 -4.08 1.74
CA VAL A 38 1.62 -4.47 1.99
C VAL A 38 0.69 -3.98 0.89
N PRO A 39 -0.40 -4.71 0.58
CA PRO A 39 -1.39 -4.24 -0.37
C PRO A 39 -2.18 -3.05 0.16
N GLY A 40 -2.45 -2.07 -0.69
CA GLY A 40 -3.29 -0.94 -0.37
C GLY A 40 -4.11 -0.42 -1.55
N ILE A 41 -4.99 0.53 -1.24
CA ILE A 41 -5.87 1.21 -2.20
C ILE A 41 -5.62 2.71 -2.09
N VAL A 42 -5.30 3.37 -3.21
CA VAL A 42 -5.23 4.83 -3.28
C VAL A 42 -6.63 5.43 -3.22
N ARG A 43 -6.79 6.45 -2.39
CA ARG A 43 -8.01 7.23 -2.22
C ARG A 43 -7.90 8.62 -2.85
N GLU A 44 -6.74 9.25 -2.70
CA GLU A 44 -6.51 10.64 -3.10
C GLU A 44 -5.02 10.88 -3.32
N GLU A 45 -4.68 11.88 -4.14
CA GLU A 45 -3.32 12.36 -4.34
C GLU A 45 -3.30 13.88 -4.23
N ILE A 46 -2.38 14.43 -3.44
CA ILE A 46 -2.21 15.88 -3.31
C ILE A 46 -0.75 16.29 -3.53
N PRO A 47 -0.50 17.38 -4.25
CA PRO A 47 0.83 17.96 -4.34
C PRO A 47 1.23 18.56 -2.99
N ARG A 48 2.50 18.40 -2.62
CA ARG A 48 3.12 19.09 -1.49
C ARG A 48 3.71 20.42 -1.94
N ALA A 49 3.86 21.34 -0.99
CA ALA A 49 4.47 22.65 -1.23
C ALA A 49 5.93 22.56 -1.72
N ASP A 50 6.63 21.47 -1.41
CA ASP A 50 8.02 21.19 -1.80
C ASP A 50 8.16 20.42 -3.13
N ALA A 51 7.13 20.49 -4.00
CA ALA A 51 7.03 19.73 -5.25
C ALA A 51 7.01 18.19 -5.09
N GLY A 52 6.89 17.68 -3.85
CA GLY A 52 6.61 16.27 -3.59
C GLY A 52 5.14 15.90 -3.84
N LEU A 53 4.83 14.61 -3.84
CA LEU A 53 3.45 14.10 -3.94
C LEU A 53 3.11 13.28 -2.69
N LEU A 54 1.96 13.54 -2.08
CA LEU A 54 1.36 12.67 -1.07
C LEU A 54 0.23 11.86 -1.68
N VAL A 55 0.12 10.62 -1.23
CA VAL A 55 -0.90 9.67 -1.65
C VAL A 55 -1.64 9.19 -0.41
N LEU A 56 -2.94 9.40 -0.35
CA LEU A 56 -3.80 8.87 0.69
C LEU A 56 -4.07 7.42 0.35
N VAL A 57 -3.63 6.50 1.20
CA VAL A 57 -3.82 5.06 0.99
C VAL A 57 -4.53 4.42 2.16
N THR A 58 -5.41 3.47 1.85
CA THR A 58 -6.04 2.57 2.82
C THR A 58 -5.39 1.19 2.73
N TYR A 59 -4.93 0.62 3.85
CA TYR A 59 -4.27 -0.68 3.90
C TYR A 59 -4.43 -1.38 5.26
N PRO A 60 -4.30 -2.71 5.32
CA PRO A 60 -4.37 -3.45 6.57
C PRO A 60 -3.05 -3.43 7.33
N LEU A 61 -3.12 -3.35 8.64
CA LEU A 61 -2.04 -3.68 9.57
C LEU A 61 -2.44 -4.90 10.38
N TRP A 62 -1.49 -5.79 10.60
CA TRP A 62 -1.69 -7.04 11.34
C TRP A 62 -0.83 -7.03 12.61
N THR A 63 -1.25 -7.78 13.61
CA THR A 63 -0.36 -8.18 14.70
C THR A 63 0.63 -9.24 14.22
N GLY A 64 1.77 -9.37 14.91
CA GLY A 64 2.81 -10.37 14.61
C GLY A 64 2.29 -11.81 14.61
N ASP A 65 1.34 -12.12 15.49
CA ASP A 65 0.65 -13.41 15.53
C ASP A 65 -0.43 -13.60 14.46
N GLY A 66 -0.82 -12.54 13.74
CA GLY A 66 -1.85 -12.57 12.71
C GLY A 66 -3.29 -12.72 13.23
N GLU A 67 -3.51 -12.70 14.54
CA GLU A 67 -4.84 -12.84 15.14
C GLU A 67 -5.69 -11.58 15.02
N HIS A 68 -5.04 -10.41 14.91
CA HIS A 68 -5.71 -9.12 14.86
C HIS A 68 -5.31 -8.31 13.63
N GLN A 69 -6.29 -7.59 13.09
CA GLN A 69 -6.12 -6.69 11.96
C GLN A 69 -6.83 -5.35 12.25
N ILE A 70 -6.19 -4.25 11.86
CA ILE A 70 -6.84 -2.94 11.73
C ILE A 70 -6.69 -2.42 10.30
N VAL A 71 -7.65 -1.63 9.85
CA VAL A 71 -7.56 -0.92 8.56
C VAL A 71 -7.15 0.52 8.84
N VAL A 72 -6.05 0.95 8.23
CA VAL A 72 -5.50 2.29 8.42
C VAL A 72 -5.64 3.07 7.12
N THR A 73 -5.95 4.37 7.24
CA THR A 73 -5.92 5.33 6.13
C THR A 73 -4.91 6.41 6.46
N HIS A 74 -3.90 6.58 5.61
CA HIS A 74 -2.72 7.40 5.92
C HIS A 74 -2.19 8.09 4.67
N TRP A 75 -1.77 9.36 4.80
CA TRP A 75 -1.03 10.10 3.78
C TRP A 75 0.42 9.66 3.74
N LEU A 76 0.86 9.14 2.60
CA LEU A 76 2.23 8.65 2.41
C LEU A 76 2.96 9.44 1.31
N PRO A 77 4.28 9.65 1.43
CA PRO A 77 5.11 10.08 0.31
C PRO A 77 4.96 9.11 -0.87
N ALA A 78 4.77 9.64 -2.09
CA ALA A 78 4.53 8.83 -3.28
C ALA A 78 5.64 7.81 -3.58
N HIS A 79 6.90 8.07 -3.19
CA HIS A 79 8.01 7.13 -3.39
C HIS A 79 7.88 5.83 -2.58
N LEU A 80 7.05 5.81 -1.52
CA LEU A 80 6.72 4.62 -0.72
C LEU A 80 5.56 3.82 -1.32
N VAL A 81 4.91 4.34 -2.36
CA VAL A 81 3.74 3.73 -3.00
C VAL A 81 4.14 3.28 -4.41
N ARG A 82 4.06 1.98 -4.66
CA ARG A 82 4.31 1.40 -5.99
C ARG A 82 3.01 0.92 -6.62
N PRO A 83 2.78 1.18 -7.92
CA PRO A 83 1.67 0.55 -8.62
C PRO A 83 1.74 -0.97 -8.50
N ARG A 84 0.66 -1.59 -8.03
CA ARG A 84 0.54 -3.05 -8.09
C ARG A 84 0.24 -3.39 -9.54
N GLY A 85 1.29 -3.76 -10.29
CA GLY A 85 1.18 -4.03 -11.72
C GLY A 85 0.01 -4.95 -12.05
N ARG A 86 -0.68 -4.70 -13.18
CA ARG A 86 -1.77 -5.54 -13.68
C ARG A 86 -1.31 -7.00 -13.72
N THR A 87 -2.04 -7.88 -13.05
CA THR A 87 -1.78 -9.31 -13.15
C THR A 87 -2.00 -9.78 -14.60
N ARG A 88 -1.41 -10.92 -15.00
CA ARG A 88 -1.64 -11.51 -16.34
C ARG A 88 -3.13 -11.66 -16.65
N ARG A 89 -3.95 -11.89 -15.62
CA ARG A 89 -5.42 -12.02 -15.70
C ARG A 89 -6.12 -10.70 -16.02
N ASP A 90 -5.64 -9.58 -15.47
CA ASP A 90 -6.18 -8.24 -15.76
C ASP A 90 -5.88 -7.84 -17.21
N ARG A 91 -4.69 -8.19 -17.72
CA ARG A 91 -4.33 -7.97 -19.14
C ARG A 91 -5.19 -8.81 -20.09
N LEU A 92 -5.40 -10.09 -19.76
CA LEU A 92 -6.26 -11.01 -20.52
C LEU A 92 -7.73 -10.57 -20.56
N GLY A 93 -8.24 -9.95 -19.48
CA GLY A 93 -9.60 -9.42 -19.42
C GLY A 93 -9.82 -8.19 -20.31
N GLU A 94 -8.81 -7.32 -20.41
CA GLU A 94 -8.83 -6.11 -21.24
C GLU A 94 -8.66 -6.42 -22.74
N ASP A 95 -7.80 -7.40 -23.07
CA ASP A 95 -7.67 -7.90 -24.45
C ASP A 95 -8.98 -8.52 -24.98
N ARG A 96 -9.72 -9.25 -24.13
CA ARG A 96 -11.06 -9.74 -24.51
C ARG A 96 -12.06 -8.61 -24.75
N ARG A 97 -12.05 -7.55 -23.93
CA ARG A 97 -12.96 -6.41 -24.12
C ARG A 97 -12.66 -5.63 -25.40
N ARG A 98 -11.38 -5.50 -25.78
CA ARG A 98 -10.99 -4.85 -27.05
C ARG A 98 -11.29 -5.68 -28.29
N LYS A 99 -11.32 -7.01 -28.17
CA LYS A 99 -11.51 -7.92 -29.32
C LYS A 99 -12.99 -8.19 -29.65
N TYR A 100 -13.89 -7.94 -28.70
CA TYR A 100 -15.32 -8.27 -28.82
C TYR A 100 -16.24 -7.10 -28.41
N GLY A 101 -15.71 -5.88 -28.37
CA GLY A 101 -16.44 -4.64 -28.12
C GLY A 101 -16.51 -3.77 -29.37
#